data_AF-A0A2E4F737-F1
#
_entry.id   AF-A0A2E4F737-F1
#
_cell.length_a   1.000
_cell.length_b   1.000
_cell.length_c   1.000
_cell.angle_alpha   90.00
_cell.angle_beta   90.00
_cell.angle_gamma   90.00
#
_symmetry.space_group_name_H-M   'P 1'
#
loop_
_entity.id
_entity.type
_entity.pdbx_description
1 polymer ?
#
loop_
_entity_poly.entity_id
_entity_poly.type
_entity_poly.pdbx_seq_one_letter_code
_entity_poly.pdbx_strand_id
1 'polypeptide(L)'
;MGSPHIPIKVDPDTGVWSTNGLPMIYMPRHFFVNAHLSAETALTEETYSRQLYAVGHKSAWVWCEKESQAHRFTGFDVFHHYIQSISQRGWGQFTVVALDESSGAADISLKHSVFVEHCGSNGGRNLCYMYSGWFAGSLEWVGHATSTCYSLNSYEALCAGNGAEQCLFKIRPR
;
A
#
# COMPACT_ATOMS: atom_id res chain seq x y z
N MET A 1 18.41 -13.22 -5.87
CA MET A 1 17.30 -12.37 -6.32
C MET A 1 16.29 -13.27 -7.02
N GLY A 2 15.19 -13.60 -6.37
CA GLY A 2 14.14 -14.43 -6.96
C GLY A 2 13.31 -13.62 -7.94
N SER A 3 12.88 -14.23 -9.04
CA SER A 3 11.88 -13.65 -9.94
C SER A 3 10.66 -13.19 -9.13
N PRO A 4 9.97 -12.10 -9.52
CA PRO A 4 8.69 -11.74 -8.91
C PRO A 4 7.78 -12.97 -8.95
N HIS A 5 7.29 -13.42 -7.79
CA HIS A 5 6.35 -14.53 -7.72
C HIS A 5 4.94 -14.14 -8.22
N ILE A 6 4.77 -12.90 -8.67
CA ILE A 6 3.52 -12.41 -9.24
C ILE A 6 3.42 -12.83 -10.71
N PRO A 7 2.40 -13.62 -11.10
CA PRO A 7 2.17 -13.93 -12.50
C PRO A 7 1.74 -12.66 -13.24
N ILE A 8 2.48 -12.29 -14.28
CA ILE A 8 2.14 -11.17 -15.17
C ILE A 8 1.74 -11.75 -16.52
N LYS A 9 0.57 -11.35 -17.01
CA LYS A 9 0.09 -11.67 -18.35
C LYS A 9 -0.18 -10.39 -19.11
N VAL A 10 0.12 -10.38 -20.40
CA VAL A 10 -0.24 -9.30 -21.31
C VAL A 10 -1.14 -9.89 -22.37
N ASP A 11 -2.33 -9.34 -22.52
CA ASP A 11 -3.23 -9.67 -23.62
C ASP A 11 -2.67 -9.06 -24.92
N PRO A 12 -2.36 -9.86 -25.95
CA PRO A 12 -1.74 -9.39 -27.18
C PRO A 12 -2.68 -8.54 -28.06
N ASP A 13 -4.00 -8.72 -27.92
CA ASP A 13 -4.99 -8.04 -28.75
C ASP A 13 -5.39 -6.69 -28.14
N THR A 14 -5.44 -6.61 -26.81
CA THR A 14 -5.86 -5.40 -26.09
C THR A 14 -4.72 -4.62 -25.44
N GLY A 15 -3.55 -5.25 -25.25
CA GLY A 15 -2.42 -4.70 -24.51
C GLY A 15 -2.62 -4.62 -22.99
N VAL A 16 -3.71 -5.19 -22.46
CA VAL A 16 -4.01 -5.16 -21.01
C VAL A 16 -3.03 -6.05 -20.25
N TRP A 17 -2.33 -5.45 -19.28
CA TRP A 17 -1.51 -6.18 -18.32
C TRP A 17 -2.41 -6.69 -17.19
N SER A 18 -2.16 -7.89 -16.70
CA SER A 18 -2.90 -8.45 -15.59
C SER A 18 -2.06 -9.28 -14.64
N THR A 19 -2.52 -9.32 -13.39
CA THR A 19 -2.00 -10.15 -12.31
C THR A 19 -3.17 -10.84 -11.64
N ASN A 20 -3.18 -12.18 -11.60
CA ASN A 20 -4.29 -12.97 -11.05
C ASN A 20 -5.67 -12.57 -11.60
N GLY A 21 -5.73 -12.13 -12.86
CA GLY A 21 -6.97 -11.65 -13.48
C GLY A 21 -7.37 -10.21 -13.11
N LEU A 22 -6.65 -9.52 -12.21
CA LEU A 22 -6.81 -8.08 -12.05
C LEU A 22 -6.07 -7.34 -13.17
N PRO A 23 -6.74 -6.41 -13.88
CA PRO A 23 -6.07 -5.47 -14.78
C PRO A 23 -5.10 -4.57 -14.01
N MET A 24 -3.92 -4.38 -14.58
CA MET A 24 -2.82 -3.59 -14.04
C MET A 24 -2.33 -2.58 -15.07
N ILE A 25 -1.68 -1.52 -14.61
CA ILE A 25 -0.98 -0.56 -15.46
C ILE A 25 0.51 -0.64 -15.15
N TYR A 26 1.33 -0.91 -16.16
CA TYR A 26 2.78 -0.76 -16.07
C TYR A 26 3.15 0.67 -16.45
N MET A 27 3.53 1.46 -15.44
CA MET A 27 3.76 2.90 -15.58
C MET A 27 5.17 3.27 -15.09
N PRO A 28 5.90 4.16 -15.80
CA PRO A 28 7.19 4.65 -15.33
C PRO A 28 7.08 5.37 -13.98
N ARG A 29 7.98 5.02 -13.05
CA ARG A 29 8.07 5.62 -11.70
C ARG A 29 8.01 7.15 -11.72
N HIS A 30 8.85 7.77 -12.56
CA HIS A 30 8.99 9.21 -12.57
C HIS A 30 7.69 9.91 -12.94
N PHE A 31 6.90 9.36 -13.86
CA PHE A 31 5.62 9.94 -14.25
C PHE A 31 4.63 9.88 -13.08
N PHE A 32 4.52 8.72 -12.43
CA PHE A 32 3.63 8.56 -11.27
C PHE A 32 3.97 9.54 -10.15
N VAL A 33 5.25 9.62 -9.75
CA VAL A 33 5.66 10.48 -8.64
C VAL A 33 5.51 11.96 -9.02
N ASN A 34 5.86 12.35 -10.25
CA ASN A 34 5.67 13.73 -10.70
C ASN A 34 4.17 14.12 -10.71
N ALA A 35 3.29 13.22 -11.18
CA ALA A 35 1.85 13.46 -11.15
C ALA A 35 1.31 13.57 -9.72
N HIS A 36 1.76 12.71 -8.81
CA HIS A 36 1.41 12.76 -7.40
C HIS A 36 1.81 14.10 -6.76
N LEU A 37 3.06 14.53 -6.92
CA LEU A 37 3.56 15.80 -6.38
C LEU A 37 2.90 17.01 -7.03
N SER A 38 2.60 16.95 -8.34
CA SER A 38 1.89 18.00 -9.04
C SER A 38 0.44 18.14 -8.54
N ALA A 39 -0.25 17.03 -8.27
CA ALA A 39 -1.59 17.05 -7.69
C ALA A 39 -1.59 17.60 -6.26
N GLU A 40 -0.61 17.21 -5.45
CA GLU A 40 -0.42 17.78 -4.11
C GLU A 40 -0.21 19.28 -4.15
N THR A 41 0.66 19.76 -5.05
CA THR A 41 0.98 21.19 -5.22
C THR A 41 -0.24 22.01 -5.65
N ALA A 42 -1.09 21.44 -6.51
CA ALA A 42 -2.34 22.09 -6.94
C ALA A 42 -3.41 22.13 -5.84
N LEU A 43 -3.30 21.24 -4.85
CA LEU A 43 -4.15 21.18 -3.67
C LEU A 43 -3.34 21.63 -2.44
N THR A 44 -3.52 20.94 -1.33
CA THR A 44 -2.65 20.95 -0.16
C THR A 44 -2.37 19.51 0.22
N GLU A 45 -1.26 19.26 0.92
CA GLU A 45 -0.95 17.93 1.47
C GLU A 45 -2.11 17.38 2.30
N GLU A 46 -2.72 18.19 3.17
CA GLU A 46 -3.87 17.77 3.99
C GLU A 46 -5.07 17.32 3.15
N THR A 47 -5.48 18.13 2.17
CA THR A 47 -6.65 17.83 1.33
C THR A 47 -6.39 16.60 0.48
N TYR A 48 -5.21 16.51 -0.11
CA TYR A 48 -4.85 15.43 -1.02
C TYR A 48 -4.62 14.11 -0.28
N SER A 49 -3.93 14.14 0.87
CA SER A 49 -3.74 12.95 1.72
C SER A 49 -5.07 12.37 2.22
N ARG A 50 -6.05 13.20 2.60
CA ARG A 50 -7.40 12.74 2.98
C ARG A 50 -8.12 12.04 1.83
N GLN A 51 -8.02 12.57 0.61
CA GLN A 51 -8.59 11.94 -0.57
C GLN A 51 -7.90 10.61 -0.90
N LEU A 52 -6.56 10.60 -0.89
CA LEU A 52 -5.75 9.40 -1.12
C LEU A 52 -6.00 8.33 -0.07
N TYR A 53 -6.23 8.71 1.19
CA TYR A 53 -6.59 7.77 2.24
C TYR A 53 -7.88 7.02 1.90
N ALA A 54 -8.95 7.73 1.55
CA ALA A 54 -10.24 7.12 1.21
C ALA A 54 -10.18 6.24 -0.04
N VAL A 55 -9.53 6.73 -1.10
CA VAL A 55 -9.36 5.96 -2.35
C VAL A 55 -8.46 4.75 -2.14
N GLY A 56 -7.38 4.93 -1.38
CA GLY A 56 -6.43 3.89 -1.04
C GLY A 56 -7.05 2.77 -0.21
N HIS A 57 -7.86 3.12 0.79
CA HIS A 57 -8.65 2.18 1.59
C HIS A 57 -9.54 1.30 0.70
N LYS A 58 -10.39 1.94 -0.11
CA LYS A 58 -11.28 1.23 -1.04
C LYS A 58 -10.51 0.33 -2.01
N SER A 59 -9.38 0.81 -2.52
CA SER A 59 -8.56 0.07 -3.49
C SER A 59 -7.93 -1.19 -2.87
N ALA A 60 -7.39 -1.07 -1.65
CA ALA A 60 -6.85 -2.20 -0.92
C ALA A 60 -7.94 -3.22 -0.58
N TRP A 61 -9.11 -2.77 -0.11
CA TRP A 61 -10.26 -3.63 0.16
C TRP A 61 -10.66 -4.47 -1.06
N VAL A 62 -10.87 -3.81 -2.21
CA VAL A 62 -11.24 -4.48 -3.45
C VAL A 62 -10.16 -5.46 -3.91
N TRP A 63 -8.89 -5.12 -3.72
CA TRP A 63 -7.78 -6.02 -4.03
C TRP A 63 -7.81 -7.27 -3.15
N CYS A 64 -7.97 -7.11 -1.83
CA CYS A 64 -8.04 -8.22 -0.87
C CYS A 64 -9.21 -9.16 -1.19
N GLU A 65 -10.38 -8.61 -1.51
CA GLU A 65 -11.56 -9.38 -1.92
C GLU A 65 -11.27 -10.27 -3.13
N LYS A 66 -10.68 -9.71 -4.19
CA LYS A 66 -10.39 -10.47 -5.42
C LYS A 66 -9.31 -11.53 -5.21
N GLU A 67 -8.28 -11.23 -4.43
CA GLU A 67 -7.17 -12.17 -4.18
C GLU A 67 -7.57 -13.30 -3.24
N SER A 68 -8.43 -13.03 -2.25
CA SER A 68 -9.03 -14.06 -1.41
C SER A 68 -9.82 -15.06 -2.27
N GLN A 69 -10.63 -14.56 -3.21
CA GLN A 69 -11.39 -15.40 -4.15
C GLN A 69 -10.48 -16.20 -5.10
N ALA A 70 -9.39 -15.59 -5.59
CA ALA A 70 -8.48 -16.22 -6.56
C ALA A 70 -7.58 -17.31 -5.95
N HIS A 71 -7.08 -17.11 -4.72
CA HIS A 71 -6.06 -17.98 -4.10
C HIS A 71 -6.56 -18.80 -2.91
N ARG A 72 -7.84 -18.67 -2.54
CA ARG A 72 -8.43 -19.29 -1.33
C ARG A 72 -7.72 -18.89 -0.03
N PHE A 73 -7.04 -17.75 -0.02
CA PHE A 73 -6.52 -17.16 1.21
C PHE A 73 -7.67 -16.60 2.04
N THR A 74 -7.53 -16.67 3.37
CA THR A 74 -8.54 -16.20 4.32
C THR A 74 -7.90 -15.38 5.43
N GLY A 75 -8.61 -14.38 5.95
CA GLY A 75 -8.15 -13.60 7.09
C GLY A 75 -6.77 -12.97 6.87
N PHE A 76 -5.89 -13.06 7.87
CA PHE A 76 -4.56 -12.42 7.86
C PHE A 76 -3.61 -12.94 6.77
N ASP A 77 -3.83 -14.13 6.20
CA ASP A 77 -3.04 -14.60 5.05
C ASP A 77 -3.20 -13.66 3.85
N VAL A 78 -4.41 -13.10 3.65
CA VAL A 78 -4.66 -12.11 2.59
C VAL A 78 -3.92 -10.82 2.85
N PHE A 79 -3.85 -10.39 4.12
CA PHE A 79 -3.10 -9.19 4.51
C PHE A 79 -1.59 -9.38 4.29
N HIS A 80 -1.02 -10.50 4.74
CA HIS A 80 0.40 -10.79 4.49
C HIS A 80 0.71 -10.86 2.99
N HIS A 81 -0.16 -11.51 2.21
CA HIS A 81 -0.05 -11.53 0.76
C HIS A 81 -0.16 -10.14 0.14
N TYR A 82 -1.03 -9.27 0.65
CA TYR A 82 -1.14 -7.88 0.20
C TYR A 82 0.17 -7.12 0.37
N ILE A 83 0.78 -7.18 1.57
CA ILE A 83 2.04 -6.52 1.89
C ILE A 83 3.19 -7.04 1.03
N GLN A 84 3.25 -8.36 0.82
CA GLN A 84 4.23 -8.96 -0.09
C GLN A 84 4.00 -8.52 -1.54
N SER A 85 2.74 -8.48 -1.99
CA SER A 85 2.38 -8.14 -3.37
C SER A 85 2.70 -6.69 -3.70
N ILE A 86 2.39 -5.71 -2.84
CA ILE A 86 2.80 -4.31 -3.07
C ILE A 86 4.33 -4.18 -3.13
N SER A 87 5.07 -4.99 -2.39
CA SER A 87 6.53 -5.01 -2.48
C SER A 87 7.03 -5.51 -3.83
N GLN A 88 6.48 -6.63 -4.30
CA GLN A 88 6.83 -7.22 -5.59
C GLN A 88 6.35 -6.39 -6.80
N ARG A 89 5.38 -5.49 -6.60
CA ARG A 89 4.92 -4.52 -7.62
C ARG A 89 5.77 -3.24 -7.71
N GLY A 90 6.82 -3.12 -6.90
CA GLY A 90 7.81 -2.04 -7.03
C GLY A 90 7.48 -0.76 -6.27
N TRP A 91 6.55 -0.78 -5.33
CA TRP A 91 6.23 0.35 -4.46
C TRP A 91 7.31 0.61 -3.37
N GLY A 92 8.04 -0.44 -3.01
CA GLY A 92 9.11 -0.46 -2.02
C GLY A 92 9.23 -1.84 -1.39
N GLN A 93 9.91 -1.97 -0.26
CA GLN A 93 10.03 -3.20 0.51
C GLN A 93 9.28 -3.04 1.83
N PHE A 94 8.09 -3.62 1.90
CA PHE A 94 7.23 -3.55 3.07
C PHE A 94 7.39 -4.80 3.94
N THR A 95 7.47 -4.59 5.25
CA THR A 95 7.56 -5.66 6.24
C THR A 95 6.57 -5.41 7.36
N VAL A 96 5.77 -6.42 7.72
CA VAL A 96 4.95 -6.40 8.94
C VAL A 96 5.88 -6.62 10.12
N VAL A 97 6.03 -5.60 10.97
CA VAL A 97 6.94 -5.62 12.14
C VAL A 97 6.21 -6.07 13.40
N ALA A 98 4.95 -5.68 13.54
CA ALA A 98 4.07 -6.12 14.60
C ALA A 98 2.64 -6.23 14.06
N LEU A 99 1.89 -7.20 14.58
CA LEU A 99 0.49 -7.41 14.27
C LEU A 99 -0.20 -7.99 15.49
N ASP A 100 -1.26 -7.35 15.95
CA ASP A 100 -2.18 -7.84 16.96
C ASP A 100 -3.49 -8.21 16.26
N GLU A 101 -3.70 -9.51 16.08
CA GLU A 101 -4.89 -10.05 15.42
C GLU A 101 -6.19 -9.79 16.20
N SER A 102 -6.12 -9.52 17.50
CA SER A 102 -7.32 -9.26 18.30
C SER A 102 -7.88 -7.86 18.05
N SER A 103 -7.00 -6.87 17.88
CA SER A 103 -7.37 -5.46 17.70
C SER A 103 -7.21 -4.95 16.27
N GLY A 104 -6.52 -5.70 15.40
CA GLY A 104 -6.10 -5.25 14.08
C GLY A 104 -4.98 -4.20 14.11
N ALA A 105 -4.40 -3.91 15.28
CA ALA A 105 -3.28 -3.00 15.38
C ALA A 105 -2.04 -3.59 14.71
N ALA A 106 -1.32 -2.78 13.94
CA ALA A 106 -0.13 -3.24 13.22
C ALA A 106 0.91 -2.14 13.05
N ASP A 107 2.17 -2.55 12.92
CA ASP A 107 3.30 -1.70 12.54
C ASP A 107 3.92 -2.25 11.26
N ILE A 108 4.10 -1.39 10.26
CA ILE A 108 4.66 -1.76 8.96
C ILE A 108 5.88 -0.89 8.69
N SER A 109 7.03 -1.51 8.50
CA SER A 109 8.22 -0.79 8.02
C SER A 109 8.27 -0.79 6.50
N LEU A 110 8.87 0.25 5.95
CA LEU A 110 9.05 0.41 4.51
C LEU A 110 10.46 0.90 4.20
N LYS A 111 11.21 0.10 3.43
CA LYS A 111 12.50 0.46 2.83
C LYS A 111 12.35 0.69 1.33
N HIS A 112 13.24 1.48 0.73
CA HIS A 112 13.24 1.75 -0.71
C HIS A 112 11.87 2.21 -1.26
N SER A 113 11.17 3.06 -0.50
CA SER A 113 9.90 3.65 -0.93
C SER A 113 10.08 4.37 -2.26
N VAL A 114 9.16 4.16 -3.19
CA VAL A 114 9.17 4.83 -4.51
C VAL A 114 9.28 6.36 -4.39
N PHE A 115 8.66 6.95 -3.36
CA PHE A 115 8.67 8.40 -3.13
C PHE A 115 10.03 8.87 -2.60
N VAL A 116 10.63 8.14 -1.66
CA VAL A 116 11.94 8.49 -1.07
C VAL A 116 13.04 8.32 -2.13
N GLU A 117 13.01 7.24 -2.90
CA GLU A 117 13.98 6.98 -3.97
C GLU A 117 13.91 8.02 -5.10
N HIS A 118 12.73 8.63 -5.31
CA HIS A 118 12.55 9.66 -6.34
C HIS A 118 12.87 11.07 -5.83
N CYS A 119 12.41 11.43 -4.63
CA CYS A 119 12.54 12.78 -4.08
C CYS A 119 13.84 13.00 -3.27
N GLY A 120 14.48 11.93 -2.82
CA GLY A 120 15.64 11.97 -1.92
C GLY A 120 15.28 12.26 -0.45
N SER A 121 16.32 12.30 0.39
CA SER A 121 16.20 12.31 1.87
C SER A 121 16.19 13.69 2.53
N ASN A 122 15.98 14.76 1.76
CA ASN A 122 16.11 16.16 2.23
C ASN A 122 14.79 16.91 2.30
N GLY A 123 13.65 16.20 2.31
CA GLY A 123 12.32 16.81 2.16
C GLY A 123 11.82 17.57 3.39
N GLY A 124 12.38 17.31 4.58
CA GLY A 124 11.91 17.90 5.84
C GLY A 124 10.48 17.49 6.23
N ARG A 125 9.92 16.46 5.57
CA ARG A 125 8.56 15.97 5.76
C ARG A 125 8.41 14.51 5.36
N ASN A 126 7.30 13.93 5.79
CA ASN A 126 6.88 12.59 5.38
C ASN A 126 6.40 12.61 3.92
N LEU A 127 6.73 11.56 3.16
CA LEU A 127 6.49 11.49 1.71
C LEU A 127 5.59 10.32 1.31
N CYS A 128 5.37 9.34 2.18
CA CYS A 128 4.78 8.06 1.82
C CYS A 128 3.34 7.92 2.35
N TYR A 129 2.72 9.02 2.77
CA TYR A 129 1.39 9.06 3.37
C TYR A 129 0.28 8.43 2.49
N MET A 130 0.48 8.33 1.17
CA MET A 130 -0.45 7.64 0.26
C MET A 130 -0.77 6.21 0.70
N TYR A 131 0.19 5.51 1.31
CA TYR A 131 0.01 4.12 1.71
C TYR A 131 -0.87 3.94 2.95
N SER A 132 -1.12 5.00 3.74
CA SER A 132 -1.86 4.89 4.99
C SER A 132 -3.26 4.31 4.80
N GLY A 133 -3.99 4.77 3.78
CA GLY A 133 -5.31 4.22 3.47
C GLY A 133 -5.27 2.74 3.11
N TRP A 134 -4.19 2.29 2.46
CA TRP A 134 -4.03 0.92 1.98
C TRP A 134 -3.99 -0.07 3.14
N PHE A 135 -3.20 0.24 4.17
CA PHE A 135 -3.02 -0.64 5.31
C PHE A 135 -4.31 -0.77 6.12
N ALA A 136 -4.97 0.36 6.42
CA ALA A 136 -6.26 0.33 7.09
C ALA A 136 -7.31 -0.46 6.28
N GLY A 137 -7.42 -0.20 4.98
CA GLY A 137 -8.39 -0.90 4.13
C GLY A 137 -8.15 -2.41 4.05
N SER A 138 -6.89 -2.84 3.96
CA SER A 138 -6.54 -4.27 3.92
C SER A 138 -6.83 -4.98 5.25
N LEU A 139 -6.54 -4.36 6.40
CA LEU A 139 -6.80 -4.96 7.72
C LEU A 139 -8.28 -4.92 8.10
N GLU A 140 -8.99 -3.84 7.79
CA GLU A 140 -10.44 -3.79 8.01
C GLU A 140 -11.19 -4.81 7.14
N TRP A 141 -10.70 -5.09 5.91
CA TRP A 141 -11.21 -6.20 5.11
C TRP A 141 -11.05 -7.53 5.85
N VAL A 142 -9.88 -7.77 6.46
CA VAL A 142 -9.65 -8.99 7.28
C VAL A 142 -10.67 -9.06 8.42
N GLY A 143 -10.83 -7.98 9.18
CA GLY A 143 -11.79 -7.93 10.29
C GLY A 143 -13.23 -8.21 9.83
N HIS A 144 -13.63 -7.71 8.66
CA HIS A 144 -14.92 -8.02 8.08
C HIS A 144 -15.02 -9.51 7.67
N ALA A 145 -14.01 -10.04 6.99
CA ALA A 145 -13.96 -11.44 6.55
C ALA A 145 -13.96 -12.43 7.73
N THR A 146 -13.40 -12.05 8.89
CA THR A 146 -13.35 -12.88 10.11
C THR A 146 -14.46 -12.55 11.12
N SER A 147 -15.39 -11.64 10.80
CA SER A 147 -16.46 -11.18 11.70
C SER A 147 -15.97 -10.49 12.99
N THR A 148 -14.73 -10.00 13.05
CA THR A 148 -14.20 -9.19 14.17
C THR A 148 -14.54 -7.71 14.02
N CYS A 149 -14.67 -7.22 12.77
CA CYS A 149 -14.98 -5.83 12.40
C CYS A 149 -14.08 -4.78 13.09
N TYR A 150 -12.89 -4.53 12.55
CA TYR A 150 -12.03 -3.45 13.03
C TYR A 150 -12.47 -2.07 12.52
N SER A 151 -12.17 -1.05 13.31
CA SER A 151 -12.20 0.36 12.89
C SER A 151 -10.84 0.97 13.18
N LEU A 152 -10.06 1.20 12.13
CA LEU A 152 -8.65 1.52 12.20
C LEU A 152 -8.36 2.93 11.67
N ASN A 153 -7.28 3.51 12.18
CA ASN A 153 -6.61 4.66 11.62
C ASN A 153 -5.15 4.29 11.32
N SER A 154 -4.62 4.78 10.19
CA SER A 154 -3.25 4.52 9.78
C SER A 154 -2.55 5.82 9.44
N TYR A 155 -1.30 5.95 9.83
CA TYR A 155 -0.49 7.13 9.56
C TYR A 155 1.00 6.78 9.45
N GLU A 156 1.74 7.56 8.66
CA GLU A 156 3.21 7.48 8.59
C GLU A 156 3.81 8.15 9.83
N ALA A 157 4.40 7.37 10.73
CA ALA A 157 5.01 7.85 11.97
C ALA A 157 6.47 8.31 11.76
N LEU A 158 7.21 7.64 10.87
CA LEU A 158 8.58 7.99 10.49
C LEU A 158 8.73 7.87 8.97
N CYS A 159 9.58 8.69 8.38
CA CYS A 159 9.88 8.65 6.95
C CYS A 159 11.39 8.72 6.70
N ALA A 160 11.91 7.86 5.83
CA ALA A 160 13.31 7.94 5.40
C ALA A 160 13.62 9.22 4.60
N GLY A 161 12.61 9.78 3.93
CA GLY A 161 12.66 11.11 3.32
C GLY A 161 12.87 12.26 4.32
N ASN A 162 12.69 11.97 5.62
CA ASN A 162 12.87 12.89 6.74
C ASN A 162 13.99 12.43 7.69
N GLY A 163 14.96 11.64 7.18
CA GLY A 163 16.16 11.25 7.93
C GLY A 163 16.04 9.99 8.80
N ALA A 164 14.89 9.29 8.81
CA ALA A 164 14.81 7.98 9.45
C ALA A 164 15.55 6.90 8.64
N GLU A 165 15.96 5.79 9.27
CA GLU A 165 16.58 4.66 8.54
C GLU A 165 15.59 4.01 7.54
N GLN A 166 14.32 3.94 7.93
CA GLN A 166 13.22 3.40 7.15
C GLN A 166 11.94 4.14 7.49
N CYS A 167 10.96 4.12 6.59
CA CYS A 167 9.64 4.61 6.92
C CYS A 167 8.95 3.63 7.90
N LEU A 168 8.10 4.15 8.76
CA LEU A 168 7.28 3.36 9.69
C LEU A 168 5.85 3.85 9.66
N PHE A 169 4.92 2.93 9.42
CA PHE A 169 3.50 3.16 9.51
C PHE A 169 2.94 2.51 10.75
N LYS A 170 2.05 3.23 11.43
CA LYS A 170 1.29 2.73 12.58
C LYS A 170 -0.17 2.64 12.20
N ILE A 171 -0.75 1.48 12.46
CA ILE A 171 -2.18 1.20 12.30
C ILE A 171 -2.73 0.92 13.69
N ARG A 172 -3.73 1.69 14.12
CA ARG A 172 -4.28 1.63 15.47
C ARG A 172 -5.82 1.67 15.43
N PRO A 173 -6.51 1.04 16.39
CA PRO A 173 -7.94 1.25 16.58
C PRO A 173 -8.28 2.74 16.76
N ARG A 174 -9.45 3.13 16.26
CA ARG A 174 -10.00 4.49 16.46
C ARG A 174 -10.56 4.69 17.86
#